data_AF-A0A060BNB7-F1
#
_entry.id   AF-A0A060BNB7-F1
#
_cell.length_a   1.000
_cell.length_b   1.000
_cell.length_c   1.000
_cell.angle_alpha   90.00
_cell.angle_beta   90.00
_cell.angle_gamma   90.00
#
_symmetry.space_group_name_H-M   'P 1'
#
loop_
_entity.id
_entity.type
_entity.pdbx_description
1 polymer ?
#
loop_
_entity_poly.entity_id
_entity_poly.type
_entity_poly.pdbx_seq_one_letter_code
_entity_poly.pdbx_strand_id
1 'polypeptide(L)'
;TPTRYIWDFYYTYLKNAGWLKRRLMPRMIHKMRLWDRLAADRVDYFIANSNFIARRIRKYYRRDAEVIYPCVHLSGEPLCEAPEDYYLCVSRFTWYKRLDLAVAACTKLGRRLIVVGRGDEDKRLRALAGPTVEFRGAVSDEEIARLYARAKAFLFPGEEDFGIT
;
A
#
# COMPACT_ATOMS: atom_id res chain seq x y z
N THR A 1 -12.39 -5.56 8.94
CA THR A 1 -11.04 -5.51 9.52
C THR A 1 -10.88 -4.19 10.28
N PRO A 2 -10.04 -4.09 11.33
CA PRO A 2 -9.82 -2.83 12.03
C PRO A 2 -9.45 -1.71 11.08
N THR A 3 -10.21 -0.61 11.13
CA THR A 3 -10.03 0.53 10.24
C THR A 3 -8.62 1.11 10.39
N ARG A 4 -7.73 0.83 9.42
CA ARG A 4 -6.30 1.18 9.44
C ARG A 4 -6.05 2.67 9.74
N TYR A 5 -6.87 3.56 9.18
CA TYR A 5 -6.76 5.00 9.40
C TYR A 5 -6.97 5.44 10.86
N ILE A 6 -7.86 4.74 11.58
CA ILE A 6 -8.26 5.07 12.95
C ILE A 6 -7.32 4.42 13.97
N TRP A 7 -6.86 3.21 13.66
CA TRP A 7 -6.08 2.39 14.58
C TRP A 7 -4.57 2.54 14.37
N ASP A 8 -4.09 2.45 13.14
CA ASP A 8 -2.64 2.38 12.85
C ASP A 8 -2.07 3.73 12.41
N PHE A 9 -2.81 4.52 11.63
CA PHE A 9 -2.30 5.81 11.13
C PHE A 9 -2.62 7.01 12.00
N TYR A 10 -3.28 6.83 13.14
CA TYR A 10 -3.65 7.93 14.05
C TYR A 10 -2.49 8.90 14.34
N TYR A 11 -1.32 8.35 14.69
CA TYR A 11 -0.14 9.16 15.01
C TYR A 11 0.44 9.88 13.79
N THR A 12 0.37 9.26 12.61
CA THR A 12 0.80 9.88 11.34
C THR A 12 -0.13 11.04 10.95
N TYR A 13 -1.45 10.86 11.08
CA TYR A 13 -2.42 11.94 10.86
C TYR A 13 -2.26 13.05 11.90
N LEU A 14 -1.99 12.72 13.17
CA LEU A 14 -1.76 13.72 14.23
C LEU A 14 -0.52 14.56 13.94
N LYS A 15 0.56 13.92 13.49
CA LYS A 15 1.82 14.59 13.15
C LYS A 15 1.63 15.57 11.98
N ASN A 16 0.81 15.23 11.00
CA ASN A 16 0.56 16.07 9.81
C ASN A 16 -0.66 17.01 9.95
N ALA A 17 -1.37 16.98 11.07
CA ALA A 17 -2.54 17.83 11.33
C ALA A 17 -2.16 19.21 11.86
N GLY A 18 -2.86 20.25 11.38
CA GLY A 18 -2.80 21.59 11.97
C GLY A 18 -3.33 21.65 13.41
N TRP A 19 -3.03 22.72 14.14
CA TRP A 19 -3.27 22.84 15.58
C TRP A 19 -4.73 22.54 16.00
N LEU A 20 -5.71 23.06 15.25
CA LEU A 20 -7.14 22.87 15.54
C LEU A 20 -7.56 21.41 15.37
N LYS A 21 -7.09 20.76 14.30
CA LYS A 21 -7.32 19.33 14.04
C LYS A 21 -6.67 18.48 15.13
N ARG A 22 -5.45 18.81 15.57
CA ARG A 22 -4.77 18.10 16.69
C ARG A 22 -5.55 18.17 18.00
N ARG A 23 -6.26 19.28 18.27
CA ARG A 23 -7.07 19.46 19.49
C ARG A 23 -8.36 18.65 19.46
N LEU A 24 -9.03 18.57 18.30
CA LEU A 24 -10.33 17.90 18.13
C LEU A 24 -10.20 16.39 17.88
N MET A 25 -9.15 15.98 17.17
CA MET A 25 -8.99 14.62 16.68
C MET A 25 -8.94 13.53 17.76
N PRO A 26 -8.33 13.72 18.96
CA PRO A 26 -8.34 12.69 20.00
C PRO A 26 -9.76 12.27 20.43
N ARG A 27 -10.67 13.23 20.61
CA ARG A 27 -12.06 12.94 21.02
C ARG A 27 -12.85 12.29 19.89
N MET A 28 -12.69 12.77 18.66
CA MET A 28 -13.35 12.19 17.49
C MET A 28 -12.89 10.75 17.24
N ILE A 29 -11.58 10.51 17.27
CA ILE A 29 -10.99 9.18 17.06
C ILE A 29 -11.41 8.23 18.17
N HIS A 30 -11.48 8.69 19.43
CA HIS A 30 -11.99 7.85 20.51
C HIS A 30 -13.45 7.40 20.26
N LYS A 31 -14.33 8.33 19.88
CA LYS A 31 -15.73 7.98 19.52
C LYS A 31 -15.79 7.01 18.34
N MET A 32 -14.98 7.24 17.32
CA MET A 32 -14.89 6.36 16.16
C MET A 32 -14.38 4.96 16.53
N ARG A 33 -13.39 4.85 17.43
CA ARG A 33 -12.90 3.56 17.93
C ARG A 33 -13.95 2.81 18.72
N LEU A 34 -14.73 3.52 19.54
CA LEU A 34 -15.84 2.91 20.28
C LEU A 34 -16.90 2.39 19.32
N TRP A 35 -17.29 3.19 18.32
CA TRP A 35 -18.26 2.78 17.31
C TRP A 35 -17.78 1.59 16.48
N ASP A 36 -16.52 1.62 16.03
CA ASP A 36 -15.87 0.53 15.27
C ASP A 36 -15.82 -0.76 16.10
N ARG A 37 -15.51 -0.66 17.40
CA ARG A 37 -15.53 -1.82 18.31
C ARG A 37 -16.95 -2.35 18.55
N LEU A 38 -17.92 -1.49 18.83
CA LEU A 38 -19.32 -1.90 19.01
C LEU A 38 -19.90 -2.56 17.76
N ALA A 39 -19.49 -2.11 16.57
CA ALA A 39 -19.85 -2.75 15.32
C ALA A 39 -19.19 -4.13 15.17
N ALA A 40 -17.90 -4.22 15.50
CA ALA A 40 -17.13 -5.46 15.44
C ALA A 40 -17.66 -6.53 16.42
N ASP A 41 -18.11 -6.13 17.62
CA ASP A 41 -18.63 -7.06 18.64
C ASP A 41 -19.94 -7.75 18.21
N ARG A 42 -20.66 -7.23 17.21
CA ARG A 42 -21.91 -7.80 16.68
C ARG A 42 -21.71 -8.85 15.58
N VAL A 43 -20.47 -9.08 15.14
CA VAL A 43 -20.17 -10.03 14.07
C VAL A 43 -19.94 -11.43 14.64
N ASP A 44 -20.52 -12.44 14.00
CA ASP A 44 -20.33 -13.84 14.37
C ASP A 44 -18.92 -14.34 14.03
N TYR A 45 -18.47 -14.08 12.80
CA TYR A 45 -17.21 -14.59 12.26
C TYR A 45 -16.33 -13.48 11.67
N PHE A 46 -15.04 -13.50 12.00
CA PHE A 46 -14.05 -12.65 11.35
C PHE A 46 -13.28 -13.44 10.30
N ILE A 47 -13.24 -12.89 9.08
CA ILE A 47 -12.38 -13.37 8.00
C ILE A 47 -11.33 -12.30 7.72
N ALA A 48 -10.07 -12.72 7.65
CA ALA A 48 -8.93 -11.88 7.32
C ALA A 48 -8.36 -12.29 5.97
N ASN A 49 -7.91 -11.30 5.18
CA ASN A 49 -7.23 -11.55 3.91
C ASN A 49 -5.76 -11.95 4.09
N SER A 50 -5.20 -11.83 5.30
CA SER A 50 -3.83 -12.19 5.61
C SER A 50 -3.63 -12.47 7.09
N ASN A 51 -2.54 -13.17 7.42
CA ASN A 51 -2.10 -13.35 8.80
C ASN A 51 -1.74 -12.03 9.49
N PHE A 52 -1.30 -11.01 8.74
CA PHE A 52 -1.03 -9.69 9.29
C PHE A 52 -2.33 -9.04 9.81
N ILE A 53 -3.41 -9.15 9.03
CA ILE A 53 -4.72 -8.65 9.42
C ILE A 53 -5.35 -9.48 10.54
N ALA A 54 -5.20 -10.80 10.54
CA ALA A 54 -5.66 -11.65 11.63
C ALA A 54 -5.04 -11.23 12.97
N ARG A 55 -3.71 -10.98 12.99
CA ARG A 55 -3.03 -10.43 14.17
C ARG A 55 -3.56 -9.06 14.58
N ARG A 56 -3.90 -8.20 13.61
CA ARG A 56 -4.48 -6.87 13.87
C ARG A 56 -5.88 -6.98 14.49
N ILE A 57 -6.73 -7.87 13.99
CA ILE A 57 -8.05 -8.19 14.57
C ILE A 57 -7.88 -8.66 16.02
N ARG A 58 -6.97 -9.62 16.27
CA ARG A 58 -6.68 -10.11 17.63
C ARG A 58 -6.20 -9.01 18.56
N LYS A 59 -5.34 -8.10 18.08
CA LYS A 59 -4.81 -6.98 18.86
C LYS A 59 -5.91 -5.99 19.30
N TYR A 60 -6.75 -5.53 18.37
CA TYR A 60 -7.69 -4.44 18.64
C TYR A 60 -9.08 -4.91 19.04
N TYR A 61 -9.56 -6.00 18.44
CA TYR A 61 -10.90 -6.53 18.72
C TYR A 61 -10.89 -7.63 19.78
N ARG A 62 -9.74 -8.24 20.07
CA ARG A 62 -9.62 -9.39 21.01
C ARG A 62 -10.45 -10.59 20.54
N ARG A 63 -10.53 -10.77 19.23
CA ARG A 63 -11.21 -11.87 18.55
C ARG A 63 -10.23 -12.56 17.60
N ASP A 64 -10.43 -13.84 17.37
CA ASP A 64 -9.70 -14.57 16.33
C ASP A 64 -10.38 -14.42 14.99
N ALA A 65 -9.61 -14.62 13.92
CA ALA A 65 -10.08 -14.52 12.54
C ALA A 65 -9.49 -15.64 11.70
N GLU A 66 -10.32 -16.23 10.84
CA GLU A 66 -9.88 -17.20 9.85
C GLU A 66 -9.24 -16.47 8.66
N VAL A 67 -8.14 -17.00 8.14
CA VAL A 67 -7.43 -16.38 7.03
C VAL A 67 -7.85 -17.04 5.72
N ILE A 68 -8.47 -16.26 4.84
CA ILE A 68 -8.79 -16.65 3.47
C ILE A 68 -8.08 -15.67 2.55
N TYR A 69 -7.06 -16.15 1.83
CA TYR A 69 -6.31 -15.33 0.90
C TYR A 69 -7.16 -14.96 -0.32
N PRO A 70 -7.14 -13.71 -0.78
CA PRO A 70 -7.88 -13.32 -1.97
C PRO A 70 -7.28 -13.98 -3.21
N CYS A 71 -8.14 -14.44 -4.10
CA CYS A 71 -7.74 -14.95 -5.41
C CYS A 71 -7.20 -13.83 -6.29
N VAL A 72 -6.29 -14.17 -7.19
CA VAL A 72 -5.79 -13.27 -8.23
C VAL A 72 -6.06 -13.88 -9.60
N HIS A 73 -6.41 -13.02 -10.55
CA HIS A 73 -6.49 -13.43 -11.94
C HIS A 73 -5.06 -13.60 -12.48
N LEU A 74 -4.77 -14.77 -13.02
CA LEU A 74 -3.50 -15.02 -13.69
C LEU A 74 -3.59 -14.40 -15.09
N SER A 75 -2.62 -13.55 -15.44
CA SER A 75 -2.49 -13.09 -16.82
C SER A 75 -2.12 -14.29 -17.71
N GLY A 76 -2.58 -14.26 -18.96
CA GLY A 76 -2.13 -15.22 -19.98
C GLY A 76 -0.76 -14.87 -20.58
N GLU A 77 -0.10 -13.84 -20.08
CA GLU A 77 1.22 -13.43 -20.56
C GLU A 77 2.28 -14.48 -20.17
N PRO A 78 3.07 -15.00 -21.12
CA PRO A 78 4.11 -15.97 -20.81
C PRO A 78 5.17 -15.34 -19.90
N LEU A 79 5.71 -16.17 -19.00
CA LEU A 79 6.88 -15.78 -18.23
C LEU A 79 8.04 -15.48 -19.20
N CYS A 80 8.69 -14.33 -19.01
CA CYS A 80 9.86 -13.97 -19.81
C CYS A 80 11.08 -14.74 -19.30
N GLU A 81 11.74 -15.50 -20.18
CA GLU A 81 12.95 -16.24 -19.83
C GLU A 81 14.15 -15.32 -19.53
N ALA A 82 14.15 -14.11 -20.10
CA ALA A 82 15.21 -13.12 -19.95
C ALA A 82 14.63 -11.76 -19.54
N PRO A 83 14.47 -11.50 -18.23
CA PRO A 83 14.03 -10.20 -17.72
C PRO A 83 14.96 -9.07 -18.16
N GLU A 84 14.38 -7.91 -18.44
CA GLU A 84 15.11 -6.69 -18.76
C GLU A 84 15.71 -6.05 -17.49
N ASP A 85 16.80 -5.27 -17.62
CA ASP A 85 17.49 -4.65 -16.47
C ASP A 85 16.77 -3.39 -15.95
N TYR A 86 15.53 -3.55 -15.48
CA TYR A 86 14.80 -2.52 -14.76
C TYR A 86 14.03 -3.06 -13.56
N TYR A 87 13.84 -2.19 -12.57
CA TYR A 87 12.98 -2.41 -11.43
C TYR A 87 11.59 -1.84 -11.71
N LEU A 88 10.54 -2.45 -11.14
CA LEU A 88 9.16 -2.03 -11.34
C LEU A 88 8.49 -1.65 -10.02
N CYS A 89 7.71 -0.57 -10.05
CA CYS A 89 6.75 -0.20 -9.02
C CYS A 89 5.37 -0.01 -9.66
N VAL A 90 4.36 -0.73 -9.18
CA VAL A 90 2.96 -0.57 -9.60
C VAL A 90 2.14 -0.30 -8.34
N SER A 91 1.62 0.92 -8.20
CA SER A 91 0.80 1.29 -7.05
C SER A 91 0.13 2.64 -7.25
N ARG A 92 -0.96 2.89 -6.51
CA ARG A 92 -1.42 4.26 -6.25
C ARG A 92 -0.33 5.06 -5.54
N PHE A 93 -0.16 6.33 -5.92
CA PHE A 93 0.86 7.23 -5.35
C PHE A 93 0.33 7.87 -4.07
N THR A 94 0.22 7.04 -3.03
CA THR A 94 -0.19 7.45 -1.69
C THR A 94 0.97 7.30 -0.73
N TRP A 95 1.06 8.20 0.26
CA TRP A 95 2.24 8.30 1.12
C TRP A 95 2.60 7.00 1.84
N TYR A 96 1.62 6.18 2.23
CA TYR A 96 1.86 4.94 2.99
C TYR A 96 2.35 3.78 2.10
N LYS A 97 2.23 3.90 0.78
CA LYS A 97 2.80 2.92 -0.18
C LYS A 97 4.32 3.01 -0.28
N ARG A 98 4.90 4.06 0.30
CA ARG A 98 6.34 4.28 0.43
C ARG A 98 7.13 4.19 -0.88
N LEU A 99 6.53 4.63 -1.98
CA LEU A 99 7.20 4.72 -3.29
C LEU A 99 8.39 5.70 -3.25
N ASP A 100 8.42 6.62 -2.28
CA ASP A 100 9.57 7.47 -2.00
C ASP A 100 10.85 6.67 -1.79
N LEU A 101 10.77 5.52 -1.12
CA LEU A 101 11.92 4.65 -0.85
C LEU A 101 12.46 4.01 -2.13
N ALA A 102 11.59 3.49 -2.99
CA ALA A 102 11.99 2.87 -4.25
C ALA A 102 12.61 3.92 -5.20
N VAL A 103 11.95 5.08 -5.35
CA VAL A 103 12.45 6.17 -6.20
C VAL A 103 13.80 6.69 -5.70
N ALA A 104 13.94 6.94 -4.39
CA ALA A 104 15.18 7.44 -3.81
C ALA A 104 16.32 6.43 -3.92
N ALA A 105 16.04 5.14 -3.67
CA ALA A 105 17.05 4.08 -3.77
C ALA A 105 17.54 3.88 -5.20
N CYS A 106 16.64 3.78 -6.18
CA CYS A 106 17.00 3.60 -7.58
C CYS A 106 17.74 4.83 -8.14
N THR A 107 17.32 6.03 -7.76
CA THR A 107 18.01 7.28 -8.11
C THR A 107 19.44 7.30 -7.56
N LYS A 108 19.60 6.98 -6.27
CA LYS A 108 20.92 6.97 -5.61
C LYS A 108 21.86 5.92 -6.21
N LEU A 109 21.32 4.76 -6.61
CA LEU A 109 22.10 3.64 -7.15
C LEU A 109 22.25 3.69 -8.68
N GLY A 110 21.67 4.69 -9.36
CA GLY A 110 21.66 4.77 -10.82
C GLY A 110 20.97 3.59 -11.49
N ARG A 111 19.98 2.97 -10.83
CA ARG A 111 19.23 1.82 -11.37
C ARG A 111 18.00 2.30 -12.11
N ARG A 112 17.71 1.66 -13.24
CA ARG A 112 16.50 1.93 -14.03
C ARG A 112 15.26 1.50 -13.26
N LEU A 113 14.32 2.42 -13.05
CA LEU A 113 13.06 2.16 -12.35
C LEU A 113 11.89 2.64 -13.21
N ILE A 114 10.93 1.76 -13.45
CA ILE A 114 9.65 2.11 -14.06
C ILE A 114 8.59 2.20 -12.95
N VAL A 115 7.92 3.34 -12.86
CA VAL A 115 6.86 3.61 -11.89
C VAL A 115 5.53 3.79 -12.61
N VAL A 116 4.59 2.90 -12.32
CA VAL A 116 3.23 2.86 -12.87
C VAL A 116 2.23 3.19 -11.77
N GLY A 117 1.30 4.09 -12.08
CA GLY A 117 0.23 4.52 -11.20
C GLY A 117 0.02 6.03 -11.20
N ARG A 118 -0.87 6.49 -10.31
CA ARG A 118 -1.21 7.91 -10.06
C ARG A 118 -1.64 8.12 -8.61
N GLY A 119 -1.61 9.36 -8.15
CA GLY A 119 -2.11 9.73 -6.82
C GLY A 119 -1.50 11.05 -6.31
N ASP A 120 -1.87 11.41 -5.08
CA ASP A 120 -1.56 12.70 -4.49
C ASP A 120 -0.05 12.97 -4.35
N GLU A 121 0.77 11.92 -4.21
CA GLU A 121 2.22 12.04 -4.07
C GLU A 121 2.96 12.23 -5.42
N ASP A 122 2.28 12.30 -6.57
CA ASP A 122 2.93 12.35 -7.90
C ASP A 122 3.99 13.45 -8.02
N LYS A 123 3.62 14.70 -7.69
CA LYS A 123 4.56 15.85 -7.73
C LYS A 123 5.80 15.62 -6.89
N ARG A 124 5.61 15.06 -5.68
CA ARG A 124 6.70 14.78 -4.75
C ARG A 124 7.61 13.68 -5.29
N LEU A 125 7.05 12.56 -5.77
CA LEU A 125 7.82 11.45 -6.30
C LEU A 125 8.65 11.85 -7.50
N ARG A 126 8.10 12.67 -8.41
CA ARG A 126 8.84 13.22 -9.55
C ARG A 126 9.99 14.14 -9.12
N ALA A 127 9.80 14.94 -8.07
CA ALA A 127 10.87 15.78 -7.55
C ALA A 127 12.01 14.99 -6.90
N LEU A 128 11.74 13.77 -6.39
CA LEU A 128 12.77 12.87 -5.86
C LEU A 128 13.50 12.06 -6.95
N ALA A 129 12.94 11.99 -8.15
CA ALA A 129 13.41 11.11 -9.20
C ALA A 129 14.64 11.65 -9.93
N GLY A 130 15.66 10.80 -10.05
CA GLY A 130 16.80 11.03 -10.93
C GLY A 130 16.53 10.63 -12.39
N PRO A 131 17.54 10.75 -13.27
CA PRO A 131 17.40 10.48 -14.70
C PRO A 131 17.10 9.02 -15.04
N THR A 132 17.28 8.10 -14.10
CA THR A 132 17.04 6.66 -14.29
C THR A 132 15.62 6.21 -13.95
N VAL A 133 14.76 7.13 -13.49
CA VAL A 133 13.39 6.82 -13.07
C VAL A 133 12.39 7.33 -14.11
N GLU A 134 11.56 6.41 -14.62
CA GLU A 134 10.54 6.66 -15.64
C GLU A 134 9.15 6.52 -15.03
N PHE A 135 8.30 7.54 -15.16
CA PHE A 135 6.90 7.47 -14.71
C PHE A 135 5.97 7.28 -15.90
N ARG A 136 5.27 6.15 -15.97
CA ARG A 136 4.33 5.83 -17.07
C ARG A 136 2.88 6.22 -16.80
N GLY A 137 2.57 6.71 -15.61
CA GLY A 137 1.19 7.04 -15.25
C GLY A 137 0.32 5.78 -15.18
N ALA A 138 -0.96 5.91 -15.55
CA ALA A 138 -1.87 4.77 -15.64
C ALA A 138 -1.73 4.14 -17.04
N VAL A 139 -1.54 2.82 -17.09
CA VAL A 139 -1.41 2.02 -18.32
C VAL A 139 -2.44 0.89 -18.29
N SER A 140 -2.64 0.19 -19.41
CA SER A 140 -3.60 -0.91 -19.48
C SER A 140 -3.14 -2.13 -18.70
N ASP A 141 -4.06 -3.03 -18.34
CA ASP A 141 -3.74 -4.24 -17.61
C ASP A 141 -2.78 -5.15 -18.39
N GLU A 142 -2.86 -5.17 -19.73
CA GLU A 142 -1.93 -5.90 -20.58
C GLU A 142 -0.52 -5.30 -20.52
N GLU A 143 -0.40 -3.97 -20.47
CA GLU A 143 0.90 -3.31 -20.30
C GLU A 143 1.47 -3.54 -18.89
N ILE A 144 0.63 -3.52 -17.86
CA ILE A 144 1.05 -3.90 -16.49
C ILE A 144 1.59 -5.33 -16.49
N ALA A 145 0.87 -6.28 -17.10
CA ALA A 145 1.29 -7.67 -17.19
C ALA A 145 2.63 -7.83 -17.92
N ARG A 146 2.82 -7.14 -19.06
CA ARG A 146 4.10 -7.12 -19.79
C ARG A 146 5.24 -6.54 -18.96
N LEU A 147 4.98 -5.45 -18.24
CA LEU A 147 5.98 -4.84 -17.36
C LEU A 147 6.37 -5.78 -16.21
N TYR A 148 5.40 -6.46 -15.59
CA TYR A 148 5.69 -7.46 -14.56
C TYR A 148 6.52 -8.61 -15.11
N ALA A 149 6.13 -9.17 -16.26
CA ALA A 149 6.80 -10.33 -16.85
C ALA A 149 8.28 -10.05 -17.21
N ARG A 150 8.62 -8.79 -17.53
CA ARG A 150 9.95 -8.39 -17.99
C ARG A 150 10.78 -7.68 -16.91
N ALA A 151 10.20 -7.32 -15.77
CA ALA A 151 10.94 -6.63 -14.71
C ALA A 151 11.97 -7.56 -14.07
N LYS A 152 13.18 -7.05 -13.81
CA LYS A 152 14.19 -7.74 -13.02
C LYS A 152 13.72 -8.02 -11.60
N ALA A 153 13.03 -7.03 -11.02
CA ALA A 153 12.44 -7.15 -9.69
C ALA A 153 11.29 -6.16 -9.51
N PHE A 154 10.28 -6.58 -8.76
CA PHE A 154 9.22 -5.72 -8.29
C PHE A 154 9.58 -5.14 -6.91
N LEU A 155 9.48 -3.83 -6.77
CA LEU A 155 9.73 -3.13 -5.52
C LEU A 155 8.40 -2.77 -4.85
N PHE A 156 8.18 -3.33 -3.66
CA PHE A 156 6.98 -3.11 -2.87
C PHE A 156 7.32 -2.65 -1.43
N PRO A 157 7.71 -1.37 -1.24
CA PRO A 157 8.25 -0.91 0.05
C PRO A 157 7.20 -0.65 1.13
N GLY A 158 5.94 -0.48 0.74
CA GLY A 158 4.85 -0.10 1.63
C GLY A 158 4.35 -1.27 2.48
N GLU A 159 3.90 -0.95 3.70
CA GLU A 159 3.16 -1.90 4.53
C GLU A 159 1.73 -2.01 4.01
N GLU A 160 1.31 -3.22 3.64
CA GLU A 160 0.00 -3.47 3.05
C GLU A 160 -0.75 -4.61 3.75
N ASP A 161 -2.08 -4.64 3.59
CA ASP A 161 -2.92 -5.62 4.28
C ASP A 161 -2.75 -7.01 3.63
N PHE A 162 -2.67 -7.05 2.30
CA PHE A 162 -2.35 -8.25 1.53
C PHE A 162 -1.35 -7.95 0.41
N GLY A 163 -1.69 -7.00 -0.48
CA GLY A 163 -0.83 -6.63 -1.62
C GLY A 163 -1.09 -7.51 -2.84
N ILE A 164 -2.08 -7.11 -3.66
CA ILE A 164 -2.37 -7.76 -4.96
C ILE A 164 -1.52 -7.13 -6.06
N THR A 165 -1.40 -5.80 -5.98
CA THR A 165 -0.77 -4.83 -6.89
C THR A 165 -1.04 -4.99 -8.37
#